data_AF-A0A0A3XKK9-F1
#
_entry.id   AF-A0A0A3XKK9-F1
#
_cell.length_a   1.000
_cell.length_b   1.000
_cell.length_c   1.000
_cell.angle_alpha   90.00
_cell.angle_beta   90.00
_cell.angle_gamma   90.00
#
_symmetry.space_group_name_H-M   'P 1'
#
loop_
_entity.id
_entity.type
_entity.pdbx_description
1 polymer ?
#
loop_
_entity_poly.entity_id
_entity_poly.type
_entity_poly.pdbx_seq_one_letter_code
_entity_poly.pdbx_strand_id
1 'polypeptide(L)'
;MTTAQQNEPTQQALDAFNLARIRAAQKEAESVNETNNSAKNKLRGVFAITQGQGLHNDAAREALKLVEGGEADIDAFCEKVRKIGVYVGFLGKTLTPRQYELFGMPAAGPAPEDERAENEGRAAGFRMDDEAGSKEQDNPYEVGSQKGQAWIKGFRKGRPERNTLLSMQKTEPVPGATAGDARSGEAS
;
A
#
# COMPACT_ATOMS: atom_id res chain seq x y z
N MET A 1 -19.06 21.97 42.42
CA MET A 1 -17.66 22.21 42.01
C MET A 1 -17.52 21.71 40.58
N THR A 2 -17.69 22.60 39.62
CA THR A 2 -17.63 22.30 38.18
C THR A 2 -16.17 22.49 37.72
N THR A 3 -15.51 21.40 37.40
CA THR A 3 -14.16 21.40 36.81
C THR A 3 -14.21 22.09 35.44
N ALA A 4 -13.44 23.16 35.28
CA ALA A 4 -13.24 23.85 34.01
C ALA A 4 -12.70 22.84 32.98
N GLN A 5 -13.47 22.59 31.91
CA GLN A 5 -12.97 21.93 30.72
C GLN A 5 -11.82 22.79 30.15
N GLN A 6 -10.62 22.23 30.07
CA GLN A 6 -9.46 22.87 29.44
C GLN A 6 -9.81 23.28 28.00
N ASN A 7 -9.57 24.55 27.67
CA ASN A 7 -9.75 25.16 26.34
C ASN A 7 -8.65 24.73 25.34
N GLU A 8 -8.21 23.47 25.37
CA GLU A 8 -7.21 22.98 24.43
C GLU A 8 -7.89 22.49 23.15
N PRO A 9 -7.41 22.91 21.96
CA PRO A 9 -7.98 22.46 20.70
C PRO A 9 -7.82 20.94 20.57
N THR A 10 -8.83 20.28 20.01
CA THR A 10 -8.75 18.84 19.73
C THR A 10 -7.68 18.57 18.66
N GLN A 11 -7.08 17.38 18.67
CA GLN A 11 -6.08 16.99 17.66
C GLN A 11 -6.66 17.10 16.24
N GLN A 12 -7.94 16.76 16.05
CA GLN A 12 -8.61 16.89 14.76
C GLN A 12 -8.67 18.35 14.28
N ALA A 13 -8.94 19.31 15.18
CA ALA A 13 -8.95 20.73 14.84
C ALA A 13 -7.54 21.24 14.51
N LEU A 14 -6.53 20.79 15.26
CA LEU A 14 -5.12 21.08 14.98
C LEU A 14 -4.69 20.52 13.62
N ASP A 15 -5.05 19.27 13.31
CA ASP A 15 -4.71 18.62 12.04
C ASP A 15 -5.36 19.33 10.85
N ALA A 16 -6.65 19.67 10.95
CA ALA A 16 -7.35 20.41 9.90
C ALA A 16 -6.73 21.79 9.65
N PHE A 17 -6.40 22.52 10.72
CA PHE A 17 -5.72 23.81 10.60
C PHE A 17 -4.31 23.66 10.00
N ASN A 18 -3.57 22.64 10.40
CA ASN A 18 -2.22 22.37 9.89
C ASN A 18 -2.23 21.96 8.41
N LEU A 19 -3.21 21.17 7.96
CA LEU A 19 -3.42 20.85 6.55
C LEU A 19 -3.70 22.13 5.73
N ALA A 20 -4.52 23.05 6.25
CA ALA A 20 -4.78 24.32 5.60
C ALA A 20 -3.51 25.19 5.49
N ARG A 21 -2.68 25.23 6.54
CA ARG A 21 -1.37 25.93 6.52
C ARG A 21 -0.41 25.35 5.49
N ILE A 22 -0.31 24.02 5.41
CA ILE A 22 0.53 23.34 4.41
C ILE A 22 0.04 23.70 3.00
N ARG A 23 -1.27 23.60 2.74
CA ARG A 23 -1.86 23.93 1.44
C ARG A 23 -1.58 25.38 1.03
N ALA A 24 -1.70 26.33 1.96
CA ALA A 24 -1.39 27.73 1.70
C ALA A 24 0.10 27.94 1.35
N ALA A 25 1.01 27.29 2.09
CA ALA A 25 2.44 27.37 1.85
C ALA A 25 2.87 26.68 0.54
N GLN A 26 2.19 25.60 0.12
CA GLN A 26 2.40 24.94 -1.17
C GLN A 26 2.04 25.88 -2.32
N LYS A 27 0.85 26.49 -2.29
CA LYS A 27 0.42 27.47 -3.30
C LYS A 27 1.38 28.64 -3.40
N GLU A 28 1.87 29.14 -2.27
CA GLU A 28 2.87 30.21 -2.26
C GLU A 28 4.19 29.74 -2.90
N ALA A 29 4.65 28.53 -2.57
CA ALA A 29 5.87 27.96 -3.16
C ALA A 29 5.74 27.68 -4.67
N GLU A 30 4.55 27.32 -5.15
CA GLU A 30 4.24 27.10 -6.58
C GLU A 30 4.13 28.43 -7.35
N SER A 31 3.58 29.47 -6.71
CA SER A 31 3.39 30.79 -7.34
C SER A 31 4.70 31.55 -7.58
N VAL A 32 5.79 31.12 -6.95
CA VAL A 32 7.08 31.81 -7.03
C VAL A 32 8.08 30.95 -7.81
N ASN A 33 8.64 31.51 -8.89
CA ASN A 33 9.64 30.85 -9.75
C ASN A 33 10.76 30.16 -8.95
N GLU A 34 11.30 29.06 -9.50
CA GLU A 34 12.20 28.10 -8.83
C GLU A 34 13.43 28.70 -8.14
N THR A 35 13.83 29.92 -8.51
CA THR A 35 14.95 30.69 -7.99
C THR A 35 14.71 31.31 -6.60
N ASN A 36 13.46 31.38 -6.10
CA ASN A 36 13.20 31.93 -4.78
C ASN A 36 13.20 30.84 -3.68
N ASN A 37 14.38 30.62 -3.10
CA ASN A 37 14.56 29.68 -1.99
C ASN A 37 13.75 30.03 -0.73
N SER A 38 13.23 31.27 -0.60
CA SER A 38 12.48 31.71 0.57
C SER A 38 11.15 30.96 0.74
N ALA A 39 10.37 30.80 -0.33
CA ALA A 39 9.08 30.11 -0.28
C ALA A 39 9.23 28.60 -0.02
N LYS A 40 10.23 27.96 -0.66
CA LYS A 40 10.58 26.55 -0.40
C LYS A 40 11.03 26.33 1.05
N ASN A 41 11.83 27.24 1.61
CA ASN A 41 12.25 27.18 3.01
C ASN A 41 11.09 27.39 3.98
N LYS A 42 10.16 28.30 3.66
CA LYS A 42 8.93 28.50 4.43
C LYS A 42 8.07 27.23 4.47
N LEU A 43 7.87 26.57 3.33
CA LEU A 43 7.14 25.29 3.26
C LEU A 43 7.80 24.21 4.14
N ARG A 44 9.13 24.09 4.10
CA ARG A 44 9.87 23.17 4.99
C ARG A 44 9.67 23.50 6.47
N GLY A 45 9.71 24.79 6.82
CA GLY A 45 9.44 25.26 8.17
C GLY A 45 8.02 24.93 8.64
N VAL A 46 7.02 25.04 7.77
CA VAL A 46 5.64 24.63 8.07
C VAL A 46 5.58 23.14 8.39
N PHE A 47 6.17 22.27 7.55
CA PHE A 47 6.20 20.82 7.83
C PHE A 47 6.89 20.47 9.16
N ALA A 48 7.96 21.18 9.52
CA ALA A 48 8.63 20.97 10.81
C ALA A 48 7.72 21.34 12.00
N ILE A 49 6.99 22.46 11.89
CA ILE A 49 6.03 22.89 12.93
C ILE A 49 4.88 21.88 13.04
N THR A 50 4.28 21.46 11.93
CA THR A 50 3.12 20.55 11.96
C THR A 50 3.49 19.16 12.50
N GLN A 51 4.70 18.69 12.21
CA GLN A 51 5.22 17.44 12.78
C GLN A 51 5.40 17.54 14.30
N GLY A 52 5.94 18.66 14.79
CA GLY A 52 6.05 18.92 16.22
C GLY A 52 4.69 18.99 16.94
N GLN A 53 3.61 19.20 16.18
CA GLN A 53 2.23 19.23 16.67
C GLN A 53 1.49 17.89 16.46
N GLY A 54 2.21 16.82 16.09
CA GLY A 54 1.67 15.47 15.98
C GLY A 54 1.07 15.11 14.61
N LEU A 55 1.11 16.00 13.62
CA LEU A 55 0.62 15.68 12.28
C LEU A 55 1.55 14.69 11.57
N HIS A 56 0.97 13.64 10.97
CA HIS A 56 1.72 12.72 10.12
C HIS A 56 1.97 13.33 8.73
N ASN A 57 3.15 13.94 8.55
CA ASN A 57 3.49 14.72 7.36
C ASN A 57 3.37 13.96 6.03
N ASP A 58 3.77 12.69 5.96
CA ASP A 58 3.67 11.93 4.70
C ASP A 58 2.21 11.68 4.28
N ALA A 59 1.35 11.31 5.25
CA ALA A 59 -0.08 11.17 5.02
C ALA A 59 -0.72 12.51 4.63
N ALA A 60 -0.30 13.62 5.26
CA ALA A 60 -0.77 14.95 4.91
C ALA A 60 -0.42 15.34 3.46
N ARG A 61 0.80 15.03 3.00
CA ARG A 61 1.23 15.27 1.62
C ARG A 61 0.43 14.46 0.62
N GLU A 62 0.26 13.17 0.89
CA GLU A 62 -0.52 12.28 0.02
C GLU A 62 -1.98 12.75 -0.05
N ALA A 63 -2.60 13.06 1.09
CA ALA A 63 -3.98 13.55 1.15
C ALA A 63 -4.17 14.86 0.35
N LEU A 64 -3.23 15.81 0.47
CA LEU A 64 -3.30 17.07 -0.29
C LEU A 64 -3.19 16.83 -1.80
N LYS A 65 -2.29 15.92 -2.22
CA LYS A 65 -2.14 15.52 -3.62
C LYS A 65 -3.41 14.86 -4.17
N LEU A 66 -4.02 13.95 -3.41
CA LEU A 66 -5.25 13.27 -3.80
C LEU A 66 -6.41 14.25 -3.94
N VAL A 67 -6.53 15.22 -3.02
CA VAL A 67 -7.56 16.27 -3.10
C VAL A 67 -7.35 17.18 -4.32
N GLU A 68 -6.10 17.42 -4.73
CA GLU A 68 -5.80 18.18 -5.94
C GLU A 68 -6.11 17.41 -7.23
N GLY A 69 -5.82 16.11 -7.26
CA GLY A 69 -6.11 15.22 -8.40
C GLY A 69 -7.60 14.88 -8.57
N GLY A 70 -8.40 14.99 -7.51
CA GLY A 70 -9.84 14.76 -7.53
C GLY A 70 -10.26 13.29 -7.33
N GLU A 71 -11.54 13.00 -7.55
CA GLU A 71 -12.16 11.71 -7.20
C GLU A 71 -11.47 10.50 -7.88
N ALA A 72 -11.08 10.64 -9.15
CA ALA A 72 -10.43 9.54 -9.88
C ALA A 72 -9.08 9.13 -9.27
N ASP A 73 -8.30 10.10 -8.79
CA ASP A 73 -7.01 9.83 -8.15
C ASP A 73 -7.19 9.20 -6.76
N ILE A 74 -8.24 9.61 -6.04
CA ILE A 74 -8.65 8.99 -4.77
C ILE A 74 -9.02 7.53 -5.00
N ASP A 75 -9.87 7.24 -5.99
CA ASP A 75 -10.30 5.88 -6.32
C ASP A 75 -9.11 5.00 -6.73
N ALA A 76 -8.23 5.52 -7.60
CA ALA A 76 -7.03 4.81 -8.02
C ALA A 76 -6.09 4.51 -6.85
N PHE A 77 -5.93 5.45 -5.91
CA PHE A 77 -5.15 5.25 -4.70
C PHE A 77 -5.77 4.18 -3.80
N CYS A 78 -7.08 4.24 -3.55
CA CYS A 78 -7.79 3.24 -2.76
C CYS A 78 -7.67 1.83 -3.37
N GLU A 79 -7.81 1.70 -4.69
CA GLU A 79 -7.63 0.44 -5.39
C GLU A 79 -6.19 -0.08 -5.27
N LYS A 80 -5.18 0.80 -5.39
CA LYS A 80 -3.78 0.44 -5.17
C LYS A 80 -3.56 -0.08 -3.75
N VAL A 81 -4.06 0.63 -2.73
CA VAL A 81 -3.90 0.22 -1.32
C VAL A 81 -4.60 -1.13 -1.07
N ARG A 82 -5.76 -1.35 -1.69
CA ARG A 82 -6.46 -2.65 -1.64
C ARG A 82 -5.65 -3.77 -2.26
N LYS A 83 -5.06 -3.56 -3.45
CA LYS A 83 -4.20 -4.54 -4.11
C LYS A 83 -2.94 -4.85 -3.31
N ILE A 84 -2.32 -3.84 -2.68
CA ILE A 84 -1.19 -4.05 -1.77
C ILE A 84 -1.60 -5.00 -0.64
N GLY A 85 -2.76 -4.79 -0.01
CA GLY A 85 -3.27 -5.69 1.01
C GLY A 85 -3.42 -7.14 0.54
N VAL A 86 -3.96 -7.34 -0.66
CA VAL A 86 -4.07 -8.67 -1.30
C VAL A 86 -2.69 -9.29 -1.54
N TYR A 87 -1.73 -8.53 -2.06
CA TYR A 87 -0.39 -9.04 -2.36
C TYR A 87 0.41 -9.36 -1.10
N VAL A 88 0.27 -8.58 -0.03
CA VAL A 88 0.82 -8.92 1.29
C VAL A 88 0.29 -10.28 1.77
N GLY A 89 -1.00 -10.56 1.52
CA GLY A 89 -1.60 -11.88 1.72
C GLY A 89 -0.94 -12.99 0.91
N PHE A 90 -0.70 -12.75 -0.39
CA PHE A 90 0.04 -13.71 -1.24
C PHE A 90 1.48 -13.93 -0.80
N LEU A 91 2.10 -12.95 -0.13
CA LEU A 91 3.42 -13.06 0.48
C LEU A 91 3.39 -13.74 1.86
N GLY A 92 2.25 -14.28 2.27
CA GLY A 92 2.08 -15.06 3.49
C GLY A 92 1.92 -14.22 4.76
N LYS A 93 1.59 -12.93 4.64
CA LYS A 93 1.29 -12.08 5.79
C LYS A 93 -0.20 -11.77 5.81
N THR A 94 -0.86 -12.11 6.91
CA THR A 94 -2.27 -11.75 7.11
C THR A 94 -2.35 -10.33 7.67
N LEU A 95 -3.22 -9.51 7.10
CA LEU A 95 -3.56 -8.22 7.70
C LEU A 95 -4.29 -8.46 9.03
N THR A 96 -4.12 -7.57 9.99
CA THR A 96 -4.92 -7.59 11.21
C THR A 96 -6.39 -7.25 10.88
N PRO A 97 -7.37 -7.70 11.68
CA PRO A 97 -8.78 -7.37 11.44
C PRO A 97 -9.04 -5.86 11.30
N ARG A 98 -8.38 -5.01 12.10
CA ARG A 98 -8.45 -3.54 11.99
C ARG A 98 -7.95 -3.00 10.64
N GLN A 99 -7.05 -3.71 9.96
CA GLN A 99 -6.55 -3.35 8.63
C GLN A 99 -7.49 -3.83 7.51
N TYR A 100 -8.30 -4.86 7.74
CA TYR A 100 -9.37 -5.27 6.81
C TYR A 100 -10.56 -4.31 6.83
N GLU A 101 -10.81 -3.65 7.97
CA GLU A 101 -11.84 -2.61 8.09
C GLU A 101 -11.60 -1.43 7.14
N LEU A 102 -10.34 -1.09 6.86
CA LEU A 102 -9.96 -0.04 5.89
C LEU A 102 -10.44 -0.34 4.46
N PHE A 103 -10.76 -1.59 4.15
CA PHE A 103 -11.22 -2.04 2.83
C PHE A 103 -12.69 -2.44 2.79
N GLY A 104 -13.48 -2.12 3.82
CA GLY A 104 -14.88 -2.49 3.86
C GLY A 104 -15.10 -4.00 3.78
N MET A 105 -14.17 -4.80 4.32
CA MET A 105 -14.31 -6.26 4.48
C MET A 105 -14.62 -6.61 5.95
N PRO A 106 -15.76 -6.15 6.52
CA PRO A 106 -16.15 -6.56 7.86
C PRO A 106 -16.40 -8.07 7.85
N ALA A 107 -15.86 -8.77 8.85
CA ALA A 107 -15.89 -10.23 9.05
C ALA A 107 -14.75 -11.07 8.43
N ALA A 108 -13.78 -10.47 7.74
CA ALA A 108 -12.48 -11.12 7.53
C ALA A 108 -11.66 -11.03 8.83
N GLY A 109 -11.97 -11.92 9.79
CA GLY A 109 -11.11 -12.13 10.96
C GLY A 109 -9.75 -12.69 10.50
N PRO A 110 -8.70 -12.60 11.35
CA PRO A 110 -7.46 -13.29 11.05
C PRO A 110 -7.79 -14.77 10.83
N ALA A 111 -7.33 -15.33 9.72
CA ALA A 111 -7.57 -16.73 9.40
C ALA A 111 -7.18 -17.61 10.61
N PRO A 112 -7.94 -18.68 10.92
CA PRO A 112 -7.53 -19.67 11.91
C PRO A 112 -6.06 -20.03 11.75
N GLU A 113 -5.35 -20.28 12.85
CA GLU A 113 -3.88 -20.36 12.79
C GLU A 113 -3.36 -21.43 11.82
N ASP A 114 -4.10 -22.51 11.62
CA ASP A 114 -3.79 -23.55 10.63
C ASP A 114 -3.99 -23.06 9.19
N GLU A 115 -5.03 -22.28 8.92
CA GLU A 115 -5.25 -21.65 7.61
C GLU A 115 -4.20 -20.57 7.33
N ARG A 116 -3.77 -19.83 8.36
CA ARG A 116 -2.62 -18.92 8.26
C ARG A 116 -1.35 -19.67 7.91
N ALA A 117 -1.06 -20.78 8.59
CA ALA A 117 0.10 -21.61 8.32
C ALA A 117 0.05 -22.21 6.90
N GLU A 118 -1.13 -22.67 6.43
CA GLU A 118 -1.32 -23.14 5.05
C GLU A 118 -1.07 -22.03 4.02
N ASN A 119 -1.55 -20.81 4.26
CA ASN A 119 -1.31 -19.66 3.39
C ASN A 119 0.17 -19.25 3.35
N GLU A 120 0.85 -19.24 4.51
CA GLU A 120 2.29 -19.01 4.62
C GLU A 120 3.09 -20.06 3.85
N GLY A 121 2.70 -21.33 3.99
CA GLY A 121 3.30 -22.44 3.26
C GLY A 121 3.13 -22.27 1.75
N ARG A 122 1.92 -21.94 1.30
CA ARG A 122 1.65 -21.68 -0.12
C ARG A 122 2.50 -20.54 -0.65
N ALA A 123 2.59 -19.43 0.08
CA ALA A 123 3.44 -18.30 -0.26
C ALA A 123 4.92 -18.70 -0.39
N ALA A 124 5.43 -19.49 0.56
CA ALA A 124 6.79 -20.05 0.50
C ALA A 124 6.99 -20.96 -0.73
N GLY A 125 5.98 -21.77 -1.09
CA GLY A 125 6.01 -22.59 -2.29
C GLY A 125 6.11 -21.81 -3.60
N PHE A 126 5.68 -20.54 -3.60
CA PHE A 126 5.80 -19.62 -4.75
C PHE A 126 7.12 -18.86 -4.83
N ARG A 127 7.93 -18.82 -3.75
CA ARG A 127 9.23 -18.14 -3.75
C ARG A 127 10.20 -18.77 -4.74
N MET A 128 11.16 -17.99 -5.24
CA MET A 128 12.23 -18.50 -6.11
C MET A 128 13.25 -19.32 -5.30
N ASP A 129 13.97 -20.23 -5.96
CA ASP A 129 14.78 -21.26 -5.29
C ASP A 129 16.01 -20.71 -4.56
N ASP A 130 16.43 -19.51 -4.92
CA ASP A 130 17.52 -18.75 -4.33
C ASP A 130 17.07 -17.87 -3.14
N GLU A 131 15.76 -17.70 -2.94
CA GLU A 131 15.22 -16.91 -1.82
C GLU A 131 15.25 -17.70 -0.51
N ALA A 132 15.51 -17.01 0.60
CA ALA A 132 15.39 -17.59 1.93
C ALA A 132 13.93 -17.98 2.21
N GLY A 133 13.70 -19.14 2.84
CA GLY A 133 12.34 -19.61 3.14
C GLY A 133 11.63 -20.23 1.92
N SER A 134 12.35 -20.57 0.86
CA SER A 134 11.81 -21.15 -0.38
C SER A 134 11.80 -22.68 -0.38
N LYS A 135 12.38 -23.32 0.64
CA LYS A 135 12.50 -24.77 0.74
C LYS A 135 11.50 -25.31 1.76
N GLU A 136 11.03 -26.53 1.56
CA GLU A 136 10.09 -27.19 2.49
C GLU A 136 10.67 -27.32 3.92
N GLN A 137 11.99 -27.51 4.01
CA GLN A 137 12.74 -27.57 5.27
C GLN A 137 12.82 -26.24 6.03
N ASP A 138 12.44 -25.13 5.38
CA ASP A 138 12.40 -23.80 6.00
C ASP A 138 11.06 -23.56 6.73
N ASN A 139 10.26 -24.61 6.93
CA ASN A 139 9.03 -24.56 7.72
C ASN A 139 9.33 -24.00 9.13
N PRO A 140 8.72 -22.87 9.52
CA PRO A 140 8.98 -22.27 10.83
C PRO A 140 8.26 -22.98 11.97
N TYR A 141 7.37 -23.92 11.67
CA TYR A 141 6.58 -24.68 12.64
C TYR A 141 7.18 -26.07 12.87
N GLU A 142 6.94 -26.62 14.06
CA GLU A 142 7.32 -28.01 14.36
C GLU A 142 6.62 -28.98 13.39
N VAL A 143 7.40 -29.85 12.72
CA VAL A 143 6.93 -30.72 11.63
C VAL A 143 5.77 -31.65 12.07
N GLY A 144 5.73 -32.07 13.33
CA GLY A 144 4.65 -32.90 13.87
C GLY A 144 3.39 -32.14 14.29
N SER A 145 3.43 -30.81 14.33
CA SER A 145 2.30 -29.99 14.76
C SER A 145 1.25 -29.83 13.66
N GLN A 146 -0.01 -29.54 14.04
CA GLN A 146 -1.09 -29.23 13.09
C GLN A 146 -0.69 -28.07 12.14
N LYS A 147 -0.06 -27.03 12.68
CA LYS A 147 0.46 -25.89 11.90
C LYS A 147 1.58 -26.30 10.94
N GLY A 148 2.51 -27.13 11.38
CA GLY A 148 3.59 -27.66 10.54
C GLY A 148 3.05 -28.45 9.35
N GLN A 149 2.04 -29.30 9.59
CA GLN A 149 1.38 -30.06 8.54
C GLN A 149 0.58 -29.16 7.59
N ALA A 150 -0.14 -28.16 8.11
CA ALA A 150 -0.86 -27.19 7.30
C ALA A 150 0.07 -26.36 6.41
N TRP A 151 1.21 -25.91 6.94
CA TRP A 151 2.24 -25.21 6.17
C TRP A 151 2.83 -26.10 5.06
N ILE A 152 3.20 -27.35 5.36
CA ILE A 152 3.75 -28.28 4.36
C ILE A 152 2.72 -28.54 3.24
N LYS A 153 1.45 -28.73 3.61
CA LYS A 153 0.35 -28.87 2.65
C LYS A 153 0.25 -27.66 1.73
N GLY A 154 0.30 -26.45 2.30
CA GLY A 154 0.33 -25.20 1.54
C GLY A 154 1.53 -25.11 0.60
N PHE A 155 2.72 -25.40 1.10
CA PHE A 155 3.98 -25.38 0.33
C PHE A 155 3.92 -26.33 -0.86
N ARG A 156 3.51 -27.57 -0.63
CA ARG A 156 3.36 -28.60 -1.68
C ARG A 156 2.24 -28.30 -2.67
N LYS A 157 1.31 -27.40 -2.35
CA LYS A 157 0.33 -26.86 -3.30
C LYS A 157 0.91 -25.72 -4.13
N GLY A 158 1.59 -24.76 -3.50
CA GLY A 158 2.17 -23.61 -4.20
C GLY A 158 3.31 -23.99 -5.15
N ARG A 159 4.13 -24.98 -4.78
CA ARG A 159 5.33 -25.35 -5.53
C ARG A 159 5.04 -25.91 -6.93
N PRO A 160 4.11 -26.87 -7.13
CA PRO A 160 3.70 -27.29 -8.46
C PRO A 160 3.02 -26.15 -9.25
N GLU A 161 2.15 -25.36 -8.62
CA GLU A 161 1.49 -24.22 -9.27
C GLU A 161 2.52 -23.22 -9.84
N ARG A 162 3.54 -22.87 -9.04
CA ARG A 162 4.66 -22.02 -9.48
C ARG A 162 5.39 -22.63 -10.67
N ASN A 163 5.73 -23.91 -10.61
CA ASN A 163 6.44 -24.60 -11.70
C ASN A 163 5.60 -24.60 -12.99
N THR A 164 4.28 -24.80 -12.90
CA THR A 164 3.37 -24.66 -14.03
C THR A 164 3.39 -23.24 -14.60
N LEU A 165 3.28 -22.19 -13.76
CA LEU A 165 3.33 -20.80 -14.21
C LEU A 165 4.66 -20.44 -14.88
N LEU A 166 5.79 -20.96 -14.37
CA LEU A 166 7.10 -20.77 -14.99
C LEU A 166 7.21 -21.49 -16.34
N SER A 167 6.53 -22.63 -16.50
CA SER A 167 6.48 -23.37 -17.77
C SER A 167 5.55 -22.75 -18.82
N MET A 168 4.62 -21.88 -18.42
CA MET A 168 3.64 -21.22 -19.30
C MET A 168 4.24 -20.14 -20.22
N GLN A 169 5.56 -20.15 -20.48
CA GLN A 169 6.33 -19.22 -21.34
C GLN A 169 5.53 -18.02 -21.89
N LYS A 170 5.80 -16.83 -21.33
CA LYS A 170 5.28 -15.57 -21.84
C LYS A 170 5.57 -15.48 -23.34
N THR A 171 4.54 -15.29 -24.14
CA THR A 171 4.67 -14.66 -25.46
C THR A 171 5.40 -13.35 -25.21
N GLU A 172 6.61 -13.19 -25.73
CA GLU A 172 7.33 -11.93 -25.59
C GLU A 172 6.45 -10.81 -26.18
N PRO A 173 6.30 -9.67 -25.50
CA PRO A 173 5.72 -8.50 -26.16
C PRO A 173 6.65 -8.14 -27.33
N VAL A 174 6.12 -8.22 -28.55
CA VAL A 174 6.86 -7.82 -29.76
C VAL A 174 7.35 -6.38 -29.55
N PRO A 175 8.69 -6.14 -29.55
CA PRO A 175 9.22 -4.78 -29.46
C PRO A 175 8.89 -4.10 -30.79
N GLY A 176 7.79 -3.34 -30.83
CA GLY A 176 7.36 -2.68 -32.07
C GLY A 176 5.86 -2.43 -32.22
N ALA A 177 5.01 -2.81 -31.26
CA ALA A 177 3.62 -2.33 -31.24
C ALA A 177 3.59 -0.85 -30.79
N THR A 178 4.07 0.04 -31.66
CA THR A 178 3.72 1.45 -31.63
C THR A 178 2.20 1.54 -31.65
N ALA A 179 1.65 2.36 -30.75
CA ALA A 179 0.26 2.77 -30.79
C ALA A 179 -0.06 3.19 -32.24
N GLY A 180 -0.98 2.47 -32.86
CA GLY A 180 -1.37 2.66 -34.25
C GLY A 180 -1.69 4.12 -34.51
N ASP A 181 -0.86 4.72 -35.33
CA ASP A 181 -1.08 5.97 -36.04
C ASP A 181 -2.37 5.79 -36.87
N ALA A 182 -3.51 6.23 -36.31
CA ALA A 182 -4.76 6.31 -37.04
C ALA A 182 -4.73 7.57 -37.93
N ARG A 183 -3.88 7.52 -38.95
CA ARG A 183 -4.03 8.30 -40.18
C ARG A 183 -4.19 7.35 -41.35
N SER A 184 -5.44 7.07 -41.69
CA SER A 184 -5.83 6.78 -43.06
C SER A 184 -7.02 7.66 -43.39
N GLY A 185 -6.79 8.63 -44.26
CA GLY A 185 -7.85 9.32 -44.97
C GLY A 185 -8.21 8.54 -46.24
N GLU A 186 -9.48 8.57 -46.59
CA GLU A 186 -10.02 8.39 -47.95
C GLU A 186 -11.22 9.37 -48.01
N ALA A 187 -11.21 10.45 -48.79
CA ALA A 187 -11.25 10.50 -50.25
C ALA A 187 -12.47 9.76 -50.84
N SER A 188 -13.61 10.43 -50.85
CA SER A 188 -14.60 10.45 -51.95
C SER A 188 -15.49 11.67 -51.81
#